data_AF-A0A846CJW2-F1
#
_entry.id   AF-A0A846CJW2-F1
#
_cell.length_a   1.000
_cell.length_b   1.000
_cell.length_c   1.000
_cell.angle_alpha   90.00
_cell.angle_beta   90.00
_cell.angle_gamma   90.00
#
_symmetry.space_group_name_H-M   'P 1'
#
loop_
_entity.id
_entity.type
_entity.pdbx_description
1 polymer ?
#
loop_
_entity_poly.entity_id
_entity_poly.type
_entity_poly.pdbx_seq_one_letter_code
_entity_poly.pdbx_strand_id
1 'polypeptide(L)'
;MWPKCINNLSPIKGNFREEMPKLLKVTFNKKGIFNKDEMFMTIRVVNILGCCNVGMYFDCPNIPEHHSYEATGDEDYDAGRYFWLDFDIVGMDGKFLPLRMVFNEGDADCNDGFWGVVWERNTEEIIANIINSGDCETTIEAISKQHINMYESQEILIPTIFDSDEGGGLLDQIIPAQGTKLEKIIRLTIQFFYECIIYLHRME
;
A
#
# COMPACT_ATOMS: atom_id res chain seq x y z
N MET A 1 3.10 -17.52 8.77
CA MET A 1 3.21 -17.14 10.19
C MET A 1 3.48 -15.65 10.25
N TRP A 2 2.59 -14.89 10.89
CA TRP A 2 2.75 -13.45 11.04
C TRP A 2 3.92 -13.06 11.95
N PRO A 3 4.60 -11.94 11.66
CA PRO A 3 5.46 -11.25 12.61
C PRO A 3 4.74 -11.00 13.94
N LYS A 4 5.44 -11.14 15.08
CA LYS A 4 4.83 -11.02 16.42
C LYS A 4 4.38 -9.60 16.71
N CYS A 5 5.03 -8.60 16.12
CA CYS A 5 4.69 -7.18 16.27
C CYS A 5 3.23 -6.87 15.96
N ILE A 6 2.59 -7.65 15.08
CA ILE A 6 1.18 -7.49 14.73
C ILE A 6 0.23 -7.60 15.94
N ASN A 7 0.62 -8.35 16.98
CA ASN A 7 -0.25 -8.60 18.14
C ASN A 7 -0.38 -7.40 19.08
N ASN A 8 0.52 -6.42 18.96
CA ASN A 8 0.57 -5.25 19.82
C ASN A 8 0.19 -3.96 19.09
N LEU A 9 -0.31 -4.07 17.87
CA LEU A 9 -0.74 -2.90 17.11
C LEU A 9 -2.01 -2.30 17.73
N SER A 10 -2.18 -0.99 17.55
CA SER A 10 -3.39 -0.25 17.92
C SER A 10 -4.18 0.09 16.65
N PRO A 11 -5.26 -0.65 16.35
CA PRO A 11 -6.03 -0.43 15.12
C PRO A 11 -6.65 0.95 15.07
N ILE A 12 -6.54 1.60 13.91
CA ILE A 12 -7.24 2.86 13.65
C ILE A 12 -8.70 2.52 13.36
N LYS A 13 -9.62 3.07 14.16
CA LYS A 13 -11.05 2.86 13.99
C LYS A 13 -11.55 3.66 12.79
N GLY A 14 -12.21 2.99 11.85
CA GLY A 14 -12.84 3.59 10.68
C GLY A 14 -13.48 2.53 9.80
N ASN A 15 -14.54 2.88 9.05
CA ASN A 15 -15.11 1.98 8.04
C ASN A 15 -14.48 2.30 6.68
N PHE A 16 -13.33 1.68 6.39
CA PHE A 16 -12.59 1.91 5.15
C PHE A 16 -13.19 1.18 3.94
N ARG A 17 -14.14 0.25 4.16
CA ARG A 17 -14.70 -0.62 3.12
C ARG A 17 -15.78 0.03 2.26
N GLU A 18 -16.59 0.90 2.84
CA GLU A 18 -17.90 1.25 2.24
C GLU A 18 -17.86 2.54 1.42
N GLU A 19 -16.92 3.44 1.66
CA GLU A 19 -16.87 4.71 0.96
C GLU A 19 -15.58 4.90 0.18
N MET A 20 -15.72 5.05 -1.14
CA MET A 20 -14.66 5.64 -1.96
C MET A 20 -14.27 7.00 -1.34
N PRO A 21 -12.97 7.24 -1.07
CA PRO A 21 -12.51 8.51 -0.53
C PRO A 21 -13.00 9.68 -1.34
N LYS A 22 -13.38 10.77 -0.66
CA LYS A 22 -13.90 11.98 -1.29
C LYS A 22 -12.99 12.50 -2.39
N LEU A 23 -11.67 12.42 -2.18
CA LEU A 23 -10.66 12.84 -3.14
C LEU A 23 -10.78 12.08 -4.47
N LEU A 24 -10.90 10.74 -4.42
CA LEU A 24 -11.10 9.92 -5.62
C LEU A 24 -12.42 10.22 -6.32
N LYS A 25 -13.53 10.43 -5.57
CA LYS A 25 -14.81 10.83 -6.15
C LYS A 25 -14.68 12.13 -6.95
N VAL A 26 -13.93 13.12 -6.44
CA VAL A 26 -13.66 14.38 -7.14
C VAL A 26 -12.87 14.12 -8.43
N THR A 27 -11.88 13.24 -8.40
CA THR A 27 -11.09 12.86 -9.59
C THR A 27 -11.95 12.18 -10.67
N PHE A 28 -12.80 11.21 -10.31
CA PHE A 28 -13.73 10.59 -11.26
C PHE A 28 -14.66 11.65 -11.90
N ASN A 29 -15.23 12.54 -11.08
CA ASN A 29 -16.11 13.60 -11.55
C ASN A 29 -15.40 14.57 -12.51
N LYS A 30 -14.14 14.95 -12.24
CA LYS A 30 -13.33 15.80 -13.13
C LYS A 30 -13.11 15.16 -14.51
N LYS A 31 -13.14 13.83 -14.60
CA LYS A 31 -13.02 13.07 -15.85
C LYS A 31 -14.37 12.79 -16.52
N GLY A 32 -15.47 13.36 -16.02
CA GLY A 32 -16.80 13.16 -16.58
C GLY A 32 -17.47 11.85 -16.18
N ILE A 33 -16.88 11.08 -15.26
CA ILE A 33 -17.47 9.86 -14.72
C ILE A 33 -18.26 10.24 -13.47
N PHE A 34 -19.58 10.34 -13.61
CA PHE A 34 -20.49 10.73 -12.53
C PHE A 34 -21.32 9.56 -11.99
N ASN A 35 -21.46 8.51 -12.79
CA ASN A 35 -22.21 7.32 -12.42
C ASN A 35 -21.38 6.49 -11.44
N LYS A 36 -21.93 6.22 -10.25
CA LYS A 36 -21.26 5.41 -9.23
C LYS A 36 -20.97 4.00 -9.70
N ASP A 37 -21.81 3.45 -10.58
CA ASP A 37 -21.63 2.09 -11.12
C ASP A 37 -20.46 2.02 -12.13
N GLU A 38 -20.04 3.17 -12.68
CA GLU A 38 -18.86 3.29 -13.55
C GLU A 38 -17.58 3.60 -12.76
N MET A 39 -17.71 4.03 -11.50
CA MET A 39 -16.58 4.29 -10.61
C MET A 39 -16.09 2.98 -9.97
N PHE A 40 -15.21 2.27 -10.67
CA PHE A 40 -14.60 1.05 -10.15
C PHE A 40 -13.27 1.33 -9.46
N MET A 41 -13.06 0.73 -8.28
CA MET A 41 -11.76 0.70 -7.61
C MET A 41 -11.32 -0.74 -7.40
N THR A 42 -10.15 -1.08 -7.97
CA THR A 42 -9.56 -2.40 -7.75
C THR A 42 -8.94 -2.53 -6.37
N ILE A 43 -8.60 -1.43 -5.69
CA ILE A 43 -8.02 -1.47 -4.34
C ILE A 43 -9.09 -1.04 -3.34
N ARG A 44 -9.32 -1.88 -2.33
CA ARG A 44 -10.19 -1.57 -1.19
C ARG A 44 -9.41 -1.75 0.11
N VAL A 45 -9.06 -0.65 0.77
CA VAL A 45 -8.52 -0.71 2.13
C VAL A 45 -9.62 -1.21 3.06
N VAL A 46 -9.30 -2.20 3.90
CA VAL A 46 -10.26 -2.85 4.79
C VAL A 46 -10.07 -2.41 6.22
N ASN A 47 -8.85 -2.53 6.74
CA ASN A 47 -8.49 -2.15 8.10
C ASN A 47 -7.10 -1.53 8.10
N ILE A 48 -6.89 -0.50 8.91
CA ILE A 48 -5.54 -0.08 9.30
C ILE A 48 -5.29 -0.67 10.67
N LEU A 49 -4.40 -1.66 10.74
CA LEU A 49 -4.14 -2.42 11.94
C LEU A 49 -3.32 -1.63 12.96
N GLY A 50 -2.65 -0.58 12.50
CA GLY A 50 -1.87 0.34 13.32
C GLY A 50 -0.48 0.51 12.73
N CYS A 51 0.46 0.93 13.58
CA CYS A 51 1.86 1.01 13.23
C CYS A 51 2.74 0.47 14.35
N CYS A 52 3.96 0.09 13.99
CA CYS A 52 5.00 -0.33 14.93
C CYS A 52 6.29 0.42 14.62
N ASN A 53 7.13 0.62 15.64
CA ASN A 53 8.47 1.20 15.48
C ASN A 53 9.51 0.07 15.43
N VAL A 54 10.51 0.16 14.55
CA VAL A 54 11.61 -0.81 14.45
C VAL A 54 12.32 -1.00 15.79
N GLY A 55 12.55 0.07 16.56
CA GLY A 55 13.17 0.01 17.88
C GLY A 55 12.38 -0.80 18.91
N MET A 56 11.08 -0.99 18.69
CA MET A 56 10.25 -1.85 19.53
C MET A 56 10.03 -3.25 18.94
N TYR A 57 10.24 -3.44 17.64
CA TYR A 57 9.80 -4.61 16.89
C TYR A 57 10.76 -5.01 15.77
N PHE A 58 11.90 -5.60 16.16
CA PHE A 58 12.94 -6.10 15.25
C PHE A 58 12.51 -7.26 14.34
N ASP A 59 11.36 -7.87 14.60
CA ASP A 59 10.83 -8.96 13.76
C ASP A 59 9.93 -8.47 12.63
N CYS A 60 9.83 -7.14 12.42
CA CYS A 60 9.23 -6.63 11.19
C CYS A 60 10.03 -7.16 9.98
N PRO A 61 9.35 -7.56 8.91
CA PRO A 61 10.02 -8.18 7.78
C PRO A 61 10.64 -7.13 6.86
N ASN A 62 11.72 -7.53 6.19
CA ASN A 62 12.49 -6.69 5.26
C ASN A 62 13.01 -5.38 5.89
N ILE A 63 13.28 -5.38 7.20
CA ILE A 63 14.03 -4.28 7.84
C ILE A 63 15.46 -4.27 7.28
N PRO A 64 15.95 -3.14 6.74
CA PRO A 64 17.34 -3.02 6.32
C PRO A 64 18.30 -3.23 7.49
N GLU A 65 19.45 -3.83 7.22
CA GLU A 65 20.41 -4.18 8.28
C GLU A 65 20.89 -2.94 9.07
N HIS A 66 21.07 -1.79 8.44
CA HIS A 66 21.48 -0.56 9.13
C HIS A 66 20.42 -0.02 10.11
N HIS A 67 19.12 -0.16 9.81
CA HIS A 67 18.04 0.19 10.75
C HIS A 67 18.04 -0.70 12.00
N SER A 68 18.49 -1.95 11.87
CA SER A 68 18.50 -2.90 12.99
C SER A 68 19.60 -2.61 14.00
N TYR A 69 20.75 -2.10 13.56
CA TYR A 69 21.87 -1.75 14.45
C TYR A 69 21.64 -0.44 15.19
N GLU A 70 21.11 0.58 14.52
CA GLU A 70 20.92 1.92 15.10
C GLU A 70 19.80 1.95 16.15
N ALA A 71 18.76 1.14 15.96
CA ALA A 71 17.68 0.91 16.93
C ALA A 71 18.16 0.34 18.29
N THR A 72 19.38 -0.19 18.39
CA THR A 72 19.95 -0.71 19.64
C THR A 72 20.87 0.27 20.37
N GLY A 73 21.23 1.39 19.73
CA GLY A 73 22.29 2.29 20.19
C GLY A 73 21.82 3.65 20.73
N ASP A 74 20.61 4.10 20.37
CA ASP A 74 20.12 5.43 20.72
C ASP A 74 18.60 5.41 20.98
N GLU A 75 18.18 5.76 22.20
CA GLU A 75 16.76 5.74 22.61
C GLU A 75 15.92 6.81 21.87
N ASP A 76 16.59 7.81 21.27
CA ASP A 76 15.96 8.90 20.53
C ASP A 76 15.96 8.70 19.00
N TYR A 77 16.52 7.59 18.49
CA TYR A 77 16.53 7.32 17.05
C TYR A 77 15.20 6.68 16.61
N ASP A 78 14.37 7.46 15.90
CA ASP A 78 13.14 6.96 15.27
C ASP A 78 13.53 6.11 14.04
N ALA A 79 13.94 4.85 14.27
CA ALA A 79 14.42 3.88 13.27
C ALA A 79 13.38 3.47 12.20
N GLY A 80 12.34 4.28 12.02
CA GLY A 80 11.26 4.11 11.06
C GLY A 80 10.00 3.55 11.71
N ARG A 81 8.87 4.17 11.36
CA ARG A 81 7.53 3.68 11.65
C ARG A 81 7.05 2.78 10.51
N TYR A 82 6.45 1.64 10.83
CA TYR A 82 5.90 0.68 9.87
C TYR A 82 4.39 0.59 10.01
N PHE A 83 3.68 0.86 8.92
CA PHE A 83 2.22 0.76 8.86
C PHE A 83 1.79 -0.64 8.47
N TRP A 84 0.76 -1.12 9.16
CA TRP A 84 0.10 -2.37 8.87
C TRP A 84 -1.32 -2.11 8.39
N LEU A 85 -1.68 -2.66 7.23
CA LEU A 85 -3.07 -2.63 6.78
C LEU A 85 -3.50 -3.93 6.11
N ASP A 86 -4.80 -4.17 6.21
CA ASP A 86 -5.54 -5.11 5.39
C ASP A 86 -6.13 -4.36 4.19
N PHE A 87 -5.99 -4.93 3.01
CA PHE A 87 -6.63 -4.45 1.79
C PHE A 87 -7.08 -5.62 0.94
N ASP A 88 -8.07 -5.39 0.10
CA ASP A 88 -8.52 -6.35 -0.89
C ASP A 88 -8.18 -5.79 -2.27
N ILE A 89 -7.68 -6.67 -3.14
CA ILE A 89 -7.70 -6.39 -4.57
C ILE A 89 -8.97 -7.00 -5.13
N VAL A 90 -9.82 -6.17 -5.73
CA VAL A 90 -11.15 -6.51 -6.25
C VAL A 90 -11.07 -6.60 -7.77
N GLY A 91 -11.51 -7.74 -8.31
CA GLY A 91 -11.65 -7.95 -9.75
C GLY A 91 -13.04 -7.53 -10.26
N MET A 92 -13.15 -7.35 -11.58
CA MET A 92 -14.42 -7.00 -12.24
C MET A 92 -15.50 -8.09 -12.09
N ASP A 93 -15.11 -9.35 -11.86
CA ASP A 93 -16.03 -10.46 -11.61
C ASP A 93 -16.59 -10.48 -10.17
N GLY A 94 -16.25 -9.46 -9.35
CA GLY A 94 -16.67 -9.33 -7.96
C GLY A 94 -15.88 -10.22 -6.99
N LYS A 95 -14.96 -11.06 -7.48
CA LYS A 95 -14.03 -11.76 -6.60
C LYS A 95 -12.99 -10.80 -6.07
N PHE A 96 -12.45 -11.14 -4.90
CA PHE A 96 -11.40 -10.35 -4.29
C PHE A 96 -10.30 -11.25 -3.72
N LEU A 97 -9.08 -10.74 -3.76
CA LEU A 97 -7.91 -11.31 -3.13
C LEU A 97 -7.66 -10.57 -1.81
N PRO A 98 -7.86 -11.21 -0.65
CA PRO A 98 -7.66 -10.56 0.63
C PRO A 98 -6.17 -10.54 0.99
N LEU A 99 -5.61 -9.34 1.08
CA LEU A 99 -4.19 -9.12 1.31
C LEU A 99 -3.93 -8.33 2.60
N ARG A 100 -2.74 -8.53 3.15
CA ARG A 100 -2.19 -7.75 4.25
C ARG A 100 -0.83 -7.26 3.83
N MET A 101 -0.50 -6.03 4.17
CA MET A 101 0.84 -5.51 3.99
C MET A 101 1.36 -4.84 5.24
N VAL A 102 2.69 -4.86 5.36
CA VAL A 102 3.44 -3.96 6.21
C VAL A 102 4.43 -3.21 5.33
N PHE A 103 4.62 -1.92 5.58
CA PHE A 103 5.70 -1.12 4.99
C PHE A 103 6.06 0.09 5.85
N ASN A 104 7.26 0.64 5.70
CA ASN A 104 7.72 1.81 6.46
C ASN A 104 7.11 3.15 5.98
N GLU A 105 7.21 4.19 6.82
CA GLU A 105 6.76 5.57 6.54
C GLU A 105 7.53 6.23 5.37
N GLY A 106 8.60 5.58 4.89
CA GLY A 106 9.61 6.20 4.02
C GLY A 106 10.48 7.13 4.85
N ASP A 107 11.80 6.93 4.86
CA ASP A 107 12.72 7.86 5.51
C ASP A 107 13.37 8.73 4.43
N ALA A 108 12.99 10.01 4.40
CA ALA A 108 13.52 11.00 3.47
C ALA A 108 14.95 11.42 3.84
N ASP A 109 15.34 11.32 5.11
CA ASP A 109 16.67 11.70 5.58
C ASP A 109 17.69 10.57 5.33
N CYS A 110 17.23 9.33 5.20
CA CYS A 110 18.08 8.18 4.86
C CYS A 110 18.04 7.74 3.38
N ASN A 111 17.28 8.43 2.50
CA ASN A 111 17.15 8.13 1.04
C ASN A 111 16.67 6.70 0.73
N ASP A 112 15.84 6.20 1.60
CA ASP A 112 15.85 4.77 1.90
C ASP A 112 14.57 4.09 1.36
N GLY A 113 13.60 4.87 0.88
CA GLY A 113 12.45 4.39 0.12
C GLY A 113 11.49 3.54 0.96
N PHE A 114 10.62 2.77 0.29
CA PHE A 114 9.71 1.86 0.98
C PHE A 114 10.30 0.44 1.05
N TRP A 115 10.16 -0.19 2.22
CA TRP A 115 10.40 -1.62 2.45
C TRP A 115 9.24 -2.22 3.20
N GLY A 116 9.06 -3.52 3.01
CA GLY A 116 7.94 -4.23 3.59
C GLY A 116 7.62 -5.54 2.89
N VAL A 117 6.48 -6.10 3.22
CA VAL A 117 6.02 -7.40 2.70
C VAL A 117 4.51 -7.38 2.52
N VAL A 118 4.04 -8.13 1.52
CA VAL A 118 2.62 -8.38 1.27
C VAL A 118 2.33 -9.87 1.36
N TRP A 119 1.26 -10.23 2.08
CA TRP A 119 0.78 -11.58 2.25
C TRP A 119 -0.66 -11.75 1.78
N GLU A 120 -1.01 -12.97 1.37
CA GLU A 120 -2.40 -13.41 1.33
C GLU A 120 -2.92 -13.68 2.75
N ARG A 121 -4.04 -13.05 3.15
CA ARG A 121 -4.53 -13.09 4.53
C ARG A 121 -5.01 -14.46 4.97
N ASN A 122 -5.54 -15.28 4.07
CA ASN A 122 -6.15 -16.56 4.43
C ASN A 122 -5.12 -17.67 4.63
N THR A 123 -4.01 -17.61 3.90
CA THR A 123 -2.95 -18.64 3.89
C THR A 123 -1.70 -18.18 4.62
N GLU A 124 -1.56 -16.89 4.88
CA GLU A 124 -0.34 -16.24 5.38
C GLU A 124 0.87 -16.43 4.46
N GLU A 125 0.63 -16.73 3.19
CA GLU A 125 1.67 -16.87 2.17
C GLU A 125 2.18 -15.49 1.75
N ILE A 126 3.51 -15.32 1.70
CA ILE A 126 4.12 -14.10 1.16
C ILE A 126 3.92 -14.09 -0.34
N ILE A 127 3.27 -13.03 -0.85
CA ILE A 127 3.01 -12.89 -2.28
C ILE A 127 3.93 -11.88 -2.95
N ALA A 128 4.47 -10.92 -2.20
CA ALA A 128 5.38 -9.91 -2.71
C ALA A 128 6.28 -9.32 -1.62
N ASN A 129 7.48 -8.94 -2.00
CA ASN A 129 8.39 -8.13 -1.20
C ASN A 129 8.34 -6.68 -1.69
N ILE A 130 8.37 -5.74 -0.76
CA ILE A 130 8.58 -4.32 -1.03
C ILE A 130 10.02 -4.05 -0.63
N ILE A 131 10.85 -3.67 -1.59
CA ILE A 131 12.29 -3.51 -1.43
C ILE A 131 12.74 -2.22 -2.13
N ASN A 132 13.62 -1.44 -1.49
CA ASN A 132 14.35 -0.41 -2.22
C ASN A 132 15.65 -0.99 -2.78
N SER A 133 15.98 -0.64 -4.02
CA SER A 133 17.24 -1.00 -4.69
C SER A 133 18.21 0.18 -4.89
N GLY A 134 17.97 1.33 -4.24
CA GLY A 134 18.85 2.49 -4.23
C GLY A 134 18.31 3.69 -5.03
N ASP A 135 18.60 4.88 -4.50
CA ASP A 135 18.42 6.22 -5.08
C ASP A 135 17.10 6.54 -5.80
N CYS A 136 15.99 6.40 -5.05
CA CYS A 136 14.68 7.06 -5.27
C CYS A 136 13.54 6.20 -5.83
N GLU A 137 13.71 4.90 -6.09
CA GLU A 137 12.61 4.06 -6.60
C GLU A 137 12.33 2.83 -5.74
N THR A 138 11.14 2.79 -5.15
CA THR A 138 10.61 1.58 -4.51
C THR A 138 10.39 0.50 -5.54
N THR A 139 11.10 -0.61 -5.39
CA THR A 139 10.90 -1.83 -6.17
C THR A 139 9.93 -2.74 -5.41
N ILE A 140 8.92 -3.25 -6.11
CA ILE A 140 8.07 -4.30 -5.58
C ILE A 140 8.36 -5.54 -6.38
N GLU A 141 8.64 -6.64 -5.71
CA GLU A 141 8.91 -7.93 -6.32
C GLU A 141 7.76 -8.87 -5.95
N ALA A 142 6.89 -9.20 -6.92
CA ALA A 142 5.93 -10.26 -6.71
C ALA A 142 6.64 -11.62 -6.82
N ILE A 143 6.47 -12.47 -5.80
CA ILE A 143 7.17 -13.76 -5.73
C ILE A 143 6.21 -14.95 -5.93
N SER A 144 4.91 -14.74 -5.76
CA SER A 144 3.92 -15.79 -5.96
C SER A 144 3.46 -15.86 -7.43
N LYS A 145 3.93 -16.89 -8.16
CA LYS A 145 3.53 -17.16 -9.55
C LYS A 145 2.02 -17.33 -9.75
N GLN A 146 1.34 -17.98 -8.81
CA GLN A 146 -0.11 -18.18 -8.86
C GLN A 146 -0.84 -16.83 -8.93
N HIS A 147 -0.51 -15.94 -7.99
CA HIS A 147 -1.09 -14.60 -7.91
C HIS A 147 -0.67 -13.71 -9.09
N ILE A 148 0.59 -13.77 -9.57
CA ILE A 148 1.04 -13.03 -10.75
C ILE A 148 0.18 -13.37 -11.98
N ASN A 149 0.03 -14.66 -12.29
CA ASN A 149 -0.71 -15.12 -13.48
C ASN A 149 -2.18 -14.71 -13.46
N MET A 150 -2.77 -14.59 -12.26
CA MET A 150 -4.16 -14.14 -12.11
C MET A 150 -4.32 -12.69 -12.58
N TYR A 151 -3.36 -11.81 -12.29
CA TYR A 151 -3.47 -10.37 -12.58
C TYR A 151 -3.11 -9.98 -14.01
N GLU A 152 -2.21 -10.71 -14.67
CA GLU A 152 -1.90 -10.48 -16.08
C GLU A 152 -3.13 -10.66 -17.01
N SER A 153 -4.17 -11.35 -16.52
CA SER A 153 -5.37 -11.71 -17.28
C SER A 153 -6.57 -10.75 -17.16
N GLN A 154 -6.51 -9.73 -16.28
CA GLN A 154 -7.67 -8.88 -16.00
C GLN A 154 -7.59 -7.51 -16.68
N GLU A 155 -8.69 -7.07 -17.30
CA GLU A 155 -8.90 -5.67 -17.69
C GLU A 155 -9.41 -4.89 -16.48
N ILE A 156 -8.54 -4.10 -15.87
CA ILE A 156 -8.86 -3.34 -14.66
C ILE A 156 -8.75 -1.85 -14.99
N LEU A 157 -9.76 -1.05 -14.60
CA LEU A 157 -9.65 0.41 -14.58
C LEU A 157 -8.98 0.81 -13.26
N ILE A 158 -7.90 1.59 -13.33
CA ILE A 158 -7.21 2.05 -12.13
C ILE A 158 -6.99 3.56 -12.23
N PRO A 159 -7.28 4.33 -11.17
CA PRO A 159 -6.78 5.70 -11.08
C PRO A 159 -5.24 5.67 -11.05
N THR A 160 -4.59 6.12 -12.11
CA THR A 160 -3.12 6.17 -12.20
C THR A 160 -2.63 7.55 -11.81
N ILE A 161 -1.79 7.61 -10.79
CA ILE A 161 -1.13 8.86 -10.33
C ILE A 161 0.12 9.17 -11.19
N PHE A 162 0.42 8.36 -12.21
CA PHE A 162 1.79 8.18 -12.69
C PHE A 162 2.20 8.89 -13.99
N ASP A 163 1.27 9.46 -14.78
CA ASP A 163 1.59 9.91 -16.15
C ASP A 163 1.49 11.44 -16.35
N SER A 164 1.69 12.27 -15.31
CA SER A 164 1.91 13.70 -15.52
C SER A 164 3.41 14.03 -15.46
N ASP A 165 4.03 14.13 -16.63
CA ASP A 165 5.37 14.72 -16.81
C ASP A 165 5.44 16.21 -16.37
N GLU A 166 4.30 16.82 -16.08
CA GLU A 166 4.17 18.23 -15.72
C GLU A 166 3.66 18.44 -14.30
N GLY A 167 4.46 18.11 -13.28
CA GLY A 167 4.35 18.67 -11.91
C GLY A 167 2.93 18.78 -11.33
N GLY A 168 2.03 17.90 -11.74
CA GLY A 168 0.59 17.99 -11.48
C GLY A 168 0.29 17.35 -10.15
N GLY A 169 -0.46 18.07 -9.32
CA GLY A 169 -0.91 17.53 -8.05
C GLY A 169 -1.68 16.22 -8.22
N LEU A 170 -1.61 15.41 -7.18
CA LEU A 170 -2.31 14.15 -6.97
C LEU A 170 -3.64 13.96 -7.73
N LEU A 171 -3.71 12.82 -8.44
CA LEU A 171 -4.90 12.23 -9.03
C LEU A 171 -5.47 12.97 -10.25
N ASP A 172 -4.62 13.41 -11.17
CA ASP A 172 -5.09 14.04 -12.42
C ASP A 172 -5.40 13.05 -13.55
N GLN A 173 -5.16 11.75 -13.38
CA GLN A 173 -5.40 10.74 -14.43
C GLN A 173 -6.08 9.46 -13.92
N ILE A 174 -7.07 8.98 -14.69
CA ILE A 174 -7.65 7.64 -14.56
C ILE A 174 -7.43 7.00 -15.93
N ILE A 175 -6.58 5.98 -16.00
CA ILE A 175 -6.24 5.29 -17.26
C ILE A 175 -6.65 3.83 -17.13
N PRO A 176 -7.15 3.19 -18.20
CA PRO A 176 -7.31 1.74 -18.22
C PRO A 176 -5.98 1.07 -17.91
N ALA A 177 -5.93 0.27 -16.87
CA ALA A 177 -4.72 -0.39 -16.40
C ALA A 177 -4.58 -1.75 -17.09
N GLN A 178 -4.72 -1.75 -18.41
CA GLN A 178 -4.62 -2.97 -19.22
C GLN A 178 -3.21 -3.57 -19.06
N GLY A 179 -3.12 -4.85 -18.67
CA GLY A 179 -1.83 -5.52 -18.44
C GLY A 179 -1.10 -5.08 -17.16
N THR A 180 -1.83 -4.56 -16.17
CA THR A 180 -1.21 -4.15 -14.89
C THR A 180 -0.73 -5.35 -14.09
N LYS A 181 0.58 -5.37 -13.81
CA LYS A 181 1.19 -6.38 -12.95
C LYS A 181 0.85 -6.16 -11.48
N LEU A 182 0.87 -7.23 -10.69
CA LEU A 182 0.57 -7.22 -9.25
C LEU A 182 1.40 -6.18 -8.48
N GLU A 183 2.67 -6.01 -8.86
CA GLU A 183 3.62 -5.04 -8.31
C GLU A 183 3.07 -3.60 -8.40
N LYS A 184 2.47 -3.24 -9.55
CA LYS A 184 1.92 -1.90 -9.77
C LYS A 184 0.68 -1.68 -8.89
N ILE A 185 -0.16 -2.70 -8.68
CA ILE A 185 -1.32 -2.63 -7.77
C ILE A 185 -0.87 -2.42 -6.31
N ILE A 186 0.17 -3.14 -5.89
CA ILE A 186 0.73 -2.96 -4.54
C ILE A 186 1.29 -1.54 -4.38
N ARG A 187 2.02 -1.03 -5.37
CA ARG A 187 2.55 0.35 -5.36
C ARG A 187 1.43 1.39 -5.21
N LEU A 188 0.38 1.23 -6.01
CA LEU A 188 -0.80 2.08 -5.97
C LEU A 188 -1.49 2.04 -4.61
N THR A 189 -1.51 0.88 -3.95
CA THR A 189 -2.12 0.73 -2.63
C THR A 189 -1.34 1.51 -1.57
N ILE A 190 0.00 1.47 -1.59
CA ILE A 190 0.86 2.26 -0.69
C ILE A 190 0.59 3.75 -0.88
N GLN A 191 0.58 4.23 -2.12
CA GLN A 191 0.30 5.64 -2.43
C GLN A 191 -1.11 6.04 -1.99
N PHE A 192 -2.11 5.23 -2.33
CA PHE A 192 -3.50 5.47 -1.93
C PHE A 192 -3.65 5.55 -0.41
N PHE A 193 -2.94 4.70 0.33
CA PHE A 193 -2.92 4.73 1.78
C PHE A 193 -2.38 6.06 2.34
N TYR A 194 -1.23 6.55 1.86
CA TYR A 194 -0.72 7.84 2.33
C TYR A 194 -1.69 8.97 2.00
N GLU A 195 -2.06 9.06 0.73
CA GLU A 195 -2.67 10.23 0.14
C GLU A 195 -4.15 10.37 0.47
N CYS A 196 -4.86 9.25 0.54
CA CYS A 196 -6.29 9.26 0.77
C CYS A 196 -6.67 8.85 2.20
N ILE A 197 -5.82 8.12 2.92
CA ILE A 197 -6.24 7.52 4.20
C ILE A 197 -5.53 8.18 5.39
N ILE A 198 -4.20 8.23 5.41
CA ILE A 198 -3.45 8.88 6.50
C ILE A 198 -3.71 10.39 6.52
N TYR A 199 -3.57 11.06 5.38
CA TYR A 199 -3.75 12.52 5.34
C TYR A 199 -5.18 12.96 5.69
N LEU A 200 -6.20 12.17 5.34
CA LEU A 200 -7.59 12.50 5.66
C LEU A 200 -7.96 12.20 7.13
N HIS A 201 -7.36 11.18 7.76
CA HIS A 201 -7.67 10.83 9.16
C HIS A 201 -6.77 11.54 10.18
N ARG A 202 -5.66 12.18 9.77
CA ARG A 202 -4.89 13.11 10.62
C ARG A 202 -5.48 14.53 10.65
N MET A 203 -6.48 14.83 9.82
CA MET A 203 -7.11 16.17 9.67
C MET A 203 -8.47 16.29 10.37
N GLU A 204 -8.86 15.30 11.19
CA GLU A 204 -10.01 15.36 12.12
C GLU A 204 -9.52 15.39 13.57
#